data_AF-A0A849QK27-F1
#
_entry.id   AF-A0A849QK27-F1
#
_cell.length_a   1.000
_cell.length_b   1.000
_cell.length_c   1.000
_cell.angle_alpha   90.00
_cell.angle_beta   90.00
_cell.angle_gamma   90.00
#
_symmetry.space_group_name_H-M   'P 1'
#
loop_
_entity.id
_entity.type
_entity.pdbx_description
1 polymer ?
#
loop_
_entity_poly.entity_id
_entity_poly.type
_entity_poly.pdbx_seq_one_letter_code
_entity_poly.pdbx_strand_id
1 'polypeptide(L)'
;MKIHLPNSAFLGNIDPFFKSIDIDDSSSLEITFNEKWVSVHPIVLCMISALWFSTKNKSNLKIQTLETKSKNYFERIGLFKILGYDSGINIIEHDPSGRFIPITIVKNSALS
;
A
#
# COMPACT_ATOMS: atom_id res chain seq x y z
N MET A 1 4.46 5.44 12.83
CA MET A 1 5.24 4.55 11.94
C MET A 1 5.31 5.30 10.64
N LYS A 2 6.44 5.25 9.95
CA LYS A 2 6.63 5.97 8.70
C LYS A 2 7.15 5.00 7.66
N ILE A 3 6.73 5.22 6.43
CA ILE A 3 7.24 4.48 5.29
C ILE A 3 7.33 5.40 4.08
N HIS A 4 8.42 5.29 3.35
CA HIS A 4 8.61 5.98 2.08
C HIS A 4 8.67 4.96 0.95
N LEU A 5 7.76 5.11 -0.02
CA LEU A 5 7.78 4.33 -1.25
C LEU A 5 8.67 5.00 -2.29
N PRO A 6 9.82 4.39 -2.64
CA PRO A 6 10.66 4.88 -3.72
C PRO A 6 9.94 4.74 -5.07
N ASN A 7 10.51 5.34 -6.11
CA ASN A 7 10.00 5.22 -7.50
C ASN A 7 9.85 3.75 -7.94
N SER A 8 10.68 2.84 -7.41
CA SER A 8 10.55 1.40 -7.62
C SER A 8 10.97 0.59 -6.40
N ALA A 9 10.21 -0.46 -6.06
CA ALA A 9 10.63 -1.48 -5.11
C ALA A 9 10.10 -2.87 -5.53
N PHE A 10 11.01 -3.74 -5.98
CA PHE A 10 10.77 -5.12 -6.38
C PHE A 10 11.72 -6.06 -5.63
N LEU A 11 11.49 -7.38 -5.70
CA LEU A 11 12.24 -8.37 -4.93
C LEU A 11 13.76 -8.21 -5.06
N GLY A 12 14.25 -7.96 -6.28
CA GLY A 12 15.69 -7.77 -6.55
C GLY A 12 16.28 -6.43 -6.08
N ASN A 13 15.48 -5.47 -5.62
CA ASN A 13 15.96 -4.18 -5.10
C ASN A 13 15.14 -3.69 -3.90
N ILE A 14 14.70 -4.61 -3.05
CA ILE A 14 13.79 -4.32 -1.93
C ILE A 14 14.50 -3.63 -0.74
N ASP A 15 15.83 -3.71 -0.65
CA ASP A 15 16.61 -3.20 0.49
C ASP A 15 16.40 -1.70 0.79
N PRO A 16 16.36 -0.78 -0.20
CA PRO A 16 16.08 0.63 0.07
C PRO A 16 14.69 0.86 0.64
N PHE A 17 13.72 0.02 0.28
CA PHE A 17 12.38 0.05 0.87
C PHE A 17 12.42 -0.40 2.33
N PHE A 18 13.12 -1.49 2.68
CA PHE A 18 13.26 -1.89 4.08
C PHE A 18 13.94 -0.82 4.94
N LYS A 19 14.96 -0.15 4.40
CA LYS A 19 15.66 0.95 5.09
C LYS A 19 14.79 2.19 5.31
N SER A 20 13.69 2.35 4.58
CA SER A 20 12.79 3.50 4.72
C SER A 20 11.70 3.30 5.77
N ILE A 21 11.59 2.10 6.35
CA ILE A 21 10.57 1.76 7.34
C ILE A 21 11.05 2.22 8.72
N ASP A 22 10.24 3.07 9.36
CA ASP A 22 10.38 3.51 10.74
C ASP A 22 9.16 3.01 11.53
N ILE A 23 9.41 2.14 12.51
CA ILE A 23 8.37 1.51 13.35
C ILE A 23 8.35 2.04 14.79
N ASP A 24 9.09 3.10 15.10
CA ASP A 24 9.33 3.54 16.49
C ASP A 24 8.05 4.06 17.16
N ASP A 25 7.22 4.80 16.41
CA ASP A 25 5.93 5.29 16.88
C ASP A 25 4.78 4.41 16.36
N SER A 26 3.98 3.79 17.22
CA SER A 26 2.80 3.01 16.79
C SER A 26 1.47 3.78 16.83
N SER A 27 1.49 5.07 17.17
CA SER A 27 0.29 5.91 17.32
C SER A 27 -0.28 6.43 16.00
N SER A 28 0.49 6.37 14.93
CA SER A 28 0.14 6.87 13.60
C SER A 28 0.81 6.06 12.50
N LEU A 29 0.29 6.15 11.26
CA LEU A 29 0.97 5.67 10.07
C LEU A 29 1.08 6.81 9.05
N GLU A 30 2.30 7.13 8.66
CA GLU A 30 2.61 8.08 7.60
C GLU A 30 3.19 7.35 6.39
N ILE A 31 2.54 7.53 5.24
CA ILE A 31 2.94 6.94 3.97
C ILE A 31 3.28 8.07 3.01
N THR A 32 4.53 8.08 2.57
CA THR A 32 5.04 9.02 1.57
C THR A 32 5.46 8.27 0.32
N PHE A 33 5.53 8.98 -0.80
CA PHE A 33 5.81 8.43 -2.11
C PHE A 33 6.85 9.30 -2.81
N ASN A 34 7.57 8.72 -3.76
CA ASN A 34 8.25 9.52 -4.76
C ASN A 34 7.20 10.32 -5.56
N GLU A 35 7.49 11.58 -5.87
CA GLU A 35 6.60 12.48 -6.61
C GLU A 35 6.28 11.98 -8.04
N LYS A 36 7.12 11.08 -8.56
CA LYS A 36 6.91 10.43 -9.85
C LYS A 36 5.96 9.24 -9.73
N TRP A 37 5.97 8.37 -10.73
CA TRP A 37 5.22 7.13 -10.73
C TRP A 37 5.89 6.06 -9.86
N VAL A 38 5.11 5.31 -9.08
CA VAL A 38 5.62 4.29 -8.15
C VAL A 38 5.32 2.89 -8.71
N SER A 39 6.38 2.12 -8.94
CA SER A 39 6.31 0.71 -9.39
C SER A 39 6.74 -0.23 -8.28
N VAL A 40 5.79 -0.89 -7.62
CA VAL A 40 6.11 -1.74 -6.47
C VAL A 40 5.56 -3.16 -6.63
N HIS A 41 6.32 -4.12 -6.10
CA HIS A 41 5.93 -5.52 -6.05
C HIS A 41 4.84 -5.74 -4.98
N PRO A 42 3.91 -6.71 -5.15
CA PRO A 42 2.81 -6.94 -4.19
C PRO A 42 3.25 -7.11 -2.74
N ILE A 43 4.44 -7.66 -2.48
CA ILE A 43 5.00 -7.80 -1.13
C ILE A 43 5.10 -6.47 -0.37
N VAL A 44 5.43 -5.38 -1.08
CA VAL A 44 5.52 -4.02 -0.52
C VAL A 44 4.15 -3.58 -0.02
N LEU A 45 3.10 -3.83 -0.80
CA LEU A 45 1.74 -3.45 -0.45
C LEU A 45 1.19 -4.28 0.72
N CYS A 46 1.53 -5.58 0.76
CA CYS A 46 1.25 -6.43 1.91
C CYS A 46 1.93 -5.90 3.19
N MET A 47 3.16 -5.40 3.09
CA MET A 47 3.87 -4.83 4.23
C MET A 47 3.27 -3.50 4.71
N ILE A 48 2.87 -2.62 3.79
CA ILE A 48 2.12 -1.40 4.16
C ILE A 48 0.83 -1.79 4.90
N SER A 49 0.11 -2.80 4.38
CA SER A 49 -1.11 -3.31 5.01
C SER A 49 -0.83 -3.87 6.41
N ALA A 50 0.28 -4.59 6.59
CA ALA A 50 0.69 -5.10 7.89
C ALA A 50 1.04 -3.98 8.89
N LEU A 51 1.77 -2.95 8.46
CA LEU A 51 2.06 -1.77 9.29
C LEU A 51 0.79 -1.04 9.71
N TRP A 52 -0.17 -0.92 8.78
CA TRP A 52 -1.47 -0.38 9.10
C TRP A 52 -2.16 -1.20 10.18
N PHE A 53 -2.18 -2.54 10.08
CA PHE A 53 -2.77 -3.38 11.12
C PHE A 53 -2.05 -3.26 12.48
N SER A 54 -0.75 -3.09 12.49
CA SER A 54 0.07 -2.90 13.70
C SER A 54 -0.07 -1.51 14.35
N THR A 55 -0.68 -0.53 13.66
CA THR A 55 -0.91 0.82 14.19
C THR A 55 -2.03 0.81 15.23
N LYS A 56 -1.81 1.46 16.39
CA LYS A 56 -2.77 1.49 17.52
C LYS A 56 -4.01 2.34 17.24
N ASN A 57 -3.85 3.44 16.50
CA ASN A 57 -4.94 4.36 16.17
C ASN A 57 -5.24 4.36 14.67
N LYS A 58 -6.40 3.80 14.29
CA LYS A 58 -6.86 3.71 12.90
C LYS A 58 -7.42 5.03 12.35
N SER A 59 -7.44 6.11 13.12
CA SER A 59 -7.84 7.44 12.66
C SER A 59 -6.64 8.32 12.32
N ASN A 60 -5.41 7.89 12.63
CA ASN A 60 -4.18 8.64 12.45
C ASN A 60 -3.39 8.17 11.21
N LEU A 61 -4.06 8.09 10.07
CA LEU A 61 -3.43 7.83 8.78
C LEU A 61 -3.06 9.16 8.10
N LYS A 62 -1.79 9.28 7.69
CA LYS A 62 -1.32 10.37 6.83
C LYS A 62 -0.79 9.76 5.54
N ILE A 63 -1.42 10.11 4.42
CA ILE A 63 -1.00 9.69 3.09
C ILE A 63 -0.68 10.95 2.30
N GLN A 64 0.54 11.02 1.76
CA GLN A 64 0.90 12.04 0.78
C GLN A 64 0.06 11.85 -0.50
N THR A 65 -0.41 12.95 -1.09
CA THR A 65 -1.16 12.93 -2.35
C THR A 65 -0.36 12.24 -3.46
N LEU A 66 -0.99 11.32 -4.18
CA LEU A 66 -0.38 10.58 -5.29
C LEU A 66 -0.82 11.11 -6.66
N GLU A 67 0.08 10.96 -7.62
CA GLU A 67 -0.23 11.02 -9.05
C GLU A 67 -1.24 9.93 -9.47
N THR A 68 -2.13 10.28 -10.41
CA THR A 68 -3.26 9.43 -10.87
C THR A 68 -2.84 8.02 -11.30
N LYS A 69 -1.66 7.87 -11.94
CA LYS A 69 -1.19 6.57 -12.44
C LYS A 69 -0.86 5.58 -11.32
N SER A 70 -0.14 6.01 -10.28
CA SER A 70 0.21 5.15 -9.12
C SER A 70 -1.04 4.84 -8.31
N LYS A 71 -1.93 5.83 -8.19
CA LYS A 71 -3.18 5.76 -7.44
C LYS A 71 -4.13 4.68 -8.00
N ASN A 72 -4.27 4.59 -9.32
CA ASN A 72 -5.05 3.52 -9.98
C ASN A 72 -4.57 2.11 -9.59
N TYR A 73 -3.25 1.89 -9.55
CA TYR A 73 -2.69 0.58 -9.20
C TYR A 73 -2.99 0.20 -7.74
N PHE A 74 -2.81 1.13 -6.80
CA PHE A 74 -3.08 0.89 -5.37
C PHE A 74 -4.56 0.67 -5.06
N GLU A 75 -5.44 1.38 -5.78
CA GLU A 75 -6.88 1.17 -5.70
C GLU A 75 -7.26 -0.22 -6.26
N ARG A 76 -6.74 -0.61 -7.44
CA ARG A 76 -6.99 -1.95 -8.04
C ARG A 76 -6.54 -3.11 -7.15
N ILE A 77 -5.40 -2.98 -6.47
CA ILE A 77 -4.88 -4.00 -5.55
C ILE A 77 -5.63 -3.99 -4.20
N GLY A 78 -6.44 -2.97 -3.92
CA GLY A 78 -7.25 -2.88 -2.71
C GLY A 78 -6.51 -2.30 -1.49
N LEU A 79 -5.37 -1.64 -1.70
CA LEU A 79 -4.61 -1.03 -0.59
C LEU A 79 -5.43 0.06 0.10
N PHE A 80 -6.02 1.00 -0.65
CA PHE A 80 -6.77 2.11 -0.05
C PHE A 80 -8.00 1.64 0.73
N LYS A 81 -8.68 0.59 0.24
CA LYS A 81 -9.75 -0.09 0.98
C LYS A 81 -9.27 -0.63 2.33
N ILE A 82 -8.09 -1.24 2.40
CA ILE A 82 -7.50 -1.74 3.67
C ILE A 82 -7.19 -0.57 4.62
N LEU A 83 -6.66 0.51 4.08
CA LEU A 83 -6.28 1.70 4.84
C LEU A 83 -7.49 2.56 5.27
N GLY A 84 -8.68 2.32 4.71
CA GLY A 84 -9.85 3.19 4.91
C GLY A 84 -9.67 4.58 4.31
N TYR A 85 -8.82 4.70 3.28
CA TYR A 85 -8.50 5.96 2.60
C TYR A 85 -9.41 6.14 1.39
N ASP A 86 -10.06 7.30 1.28
CA ASP A 86 -10.87 7.63 0.10
C ASP A 86 -9.96 8.02 -1.08
N SER A 87 -9.93 7.10 -2.02
CA SER A 87 -9.50 7.24 -3.39
C SER A 87 -9.89 8.55 -4.08
N GLY A 88 -11.18 8.88 -4.06
CA GLY A 88 -11.79 9.75 -5.06
C GLY A 88 -11.66 9.23 -6.50
N ILE A 89 -11.22 7.98 -6.70
CA ILE A 89 -11.14 7.30 -7.99
C ILE A 89 -12.30 6.33 -8.09
N ASN A 90 -13.13 6.51 -9.13
CA ASN A 90 -14.07 5.47 -9.54
C ASN A 90 -13.40 4.58 -10.58
N ILE A 91 -12.94 3.40 -10.16
CA ILE A 91 -12.47 2.40 -11.11
C ILE A 91 -13.69 1.75 -11.76
N ILE A 92 -13.85 1.97 -13.07
CA ILE A 92 -14.73 1.14 -13.88
C ILE A 92 -14.01 -0.20 -14.04
N GLU A 93 -14.61 -1.26 -13.51
CA GLU A 93 -14.11 -2.63 -13.59
C GLU A 93 -14.23 -3.12 -15.05
N HIS A 94 -13.32 -2.66 -15.90
CA HIS A 94 -13.21 -3.06 -17.29
C HIS A 94 -11.74 -3.05 -17.70
N ASP A 95 -11.02 -4.11 -17.32
CA ASP A 95 -9.94 -4.67 -18.12
C ASP A 95 -9.54 -6.07 -17.60
N PRO A 96 -9.99 -7.17 -18.22
CA PRO A 96 -9.64 -8.54 -17.84
C PRO A 96 -8.21 -8.94 -18.25
N SER A 97 -7.43 -8.05 -18.87
CA SER A 97 -6.13 -8.39 -19.45
C SER A 97 -4.96 -8.43 -18.46
N GLY A 98 -5.15 -8.00 -17.20
CA GLY A 98 -4.13 -8.07 -16.16
C GLY A 98 -4.52 -8.98 -15.00
N ARG A 99 -3.74 -10.04 -14.74
CA ARG A 99 -3.86 -10.86 -13.51
C ARG A 99 -3.35 -10.05 -12.30
N PHE A 100 -4.18 -9.14 -11.80
CA PHE A 100 -3.94 -8.49 -10.51
C PHE A 100 -4.63 -9.31 -9.43
N ILE A 101 -3.86 -9.76 -8.43
CA ILE A 101 -4.41 -10.44 -7.25
C ILE A 101 -4.49 -9.38 -6.14
N PRO A 102 -5.71 -8.95 -5.73
CA PRO A 102 -5.86 -7.99 -4.66
C PRO A 102 -5.30 -8.52 -3.34
N ILE A 103 -4.91 -7.61 -2.45
CA ILE A 103 -4.46 -7.97 -1.10
C ILE A 103 -5.63 -8.62 -0.37
N THR A 104 -5.40 -9.84 0.11
CA THR A 104 -6.40 -10.64 0.81
C THR A 104 -5.98 -10.81 2.27
N ILE A 105 -6.88 -10.46 3.19
CA ILE A 105 -6.66 -10.64 4.64
C ILE A 105 -7.13 -12.03 5.02
N VAL A 106 -6.19 -12.94 5.26
CA VAL A 106 -6.48 -14.29 5.73
C VAL A 106 -6.73 -14.23 7.24
N LYS A 107 -7.98 -14.49 7.67
CA LYS A 107 -8.38 -14.44 9.10
C LYS A 107 -8.45 -15.82 9.76
N ASN A 108 -8.51 -16.88 8.97
CA ASN A 108 -8.60 -18.25 9.44
C ASN A 108 -7.81 -19.18 8.50
N SER A 109 -7.56 -20.40 8.94
CA SER A 109 -6.85 -21.44 8.17
C SER A 109 -7.76 -22.21 7.22
N ALA A 110 -9.03 -21.79 7.05
CA ALA A 110 -9.91 -22.42 6.08
C ALA A 110 -9.46 -22.00 4.69
N LEU A 111 -8.76 -22.91 4.00
CA LEU A 111 -8.46 -22.80 2.58
C LEU A 111 -9.76 -22.49 1.84
N SER A 112 -9.81 -21.30 1.23
CA SER A 112 -10.83 -20.88 0.26
C SER A 112 -10.86 -21.79 -0.94
#